data_AF-A0A4P5SPK7-F1
#
_entry.id   AF-A0A4P5SPK7-F1
#
_cell.length_a   1.000
_cell.length_b   1.000
_cell.length_c   1.000
_cell.angle_alpha   90.00
_cell.angle_beta   90.00
_cell.angle_gamma   90.00
#
_symmetry.space_group_name_H-M   'P 1'
#
loop_
_entity.id
_entity.type
_entity.pdbx_description
1 polymer ?
#
loop_
_entity_poly.entity_id
_entity_poly.type
_entity_poly.pdbx_seq_one_letter_code
_entity_poly.pdbx_strand_id
1 'polypeptide(L)'
;MASRNNAFENFLGGAPINVIARLFFISLVVGALLMWLELRPIDILRGVQAFFDRIYQLGFGAIQELASYVVAGAVFVVPSWFVLRLANLRSAKR
;
A
#
# COMPACT_ATOMS: atom_id res chain seq x y z
N MET A 1 -12.53 -38.31 19.21
CA MET A 1 -11.44 -37.66 19.96
C MET A 1 -10.25 -37.47 19.03
N ALA A 2 -9.59 -36.33 19.14
CA ALA A 2 -8.85 -35.65 18.08
C ALA A 2 -7.61 -36.39 17.54
N SER A 3 -7.56 -36.56 16.21
CA SER A 3 -6.33 -36.85 15.47
C SER A 3 -5.59 -35.53 15.25
N ARG A 4 -4.64 -35.23 16.14
CA ARG A 4 -3.86 -33.97 16.17
C ARG A 4 -2.35 -34.22 16.00
N ASN A 5 -1.94 -35.28 15.30
CA ASN A 5 -0.51 -35.59 15.15
C ASN A 5 -0.01 -35.51 13.69
N ASN A 6 -0.91 -35.55 12.70
CA ASN A 6 -0.54 -35.63 11.29
C ASN A 6 0.11 -34.35 10.72
N ALA A 7 -0.11 -33.17 11.32
CA ALA A 7 0.50 -31.93 10.85
C ALA A 7 2.02 -31.90 11.11
N PHE A 8 2.48 -32.48 12.22
CA PHE A 8 3.89 -32.56 12.56
C PHE A 8 4.61 -33.65 11.76
N GLU A 9 3.95 -34.79 11.49
CA GLU A 9 4.51 -35.83 10.61
C GLU A 9 4.54 -35.42 9.14
N ASN A 10 3.59 -34.61 8.65
CA ASN A 10 3.68 -34.01 7.31
C ASN A 10 4.70 -32.86 7.26
N PHE A 11 4.92 -32.15 8.37
CA PHE A 11 6.04 -31.22 8.53
C PHE A 11 7.38 -31.93 8.69
N LEU A 12 7.45 -33.24 8.87
CA LEU A 12 8.70 -34.00 8.94
C LEU A 12 8.90 -34.92 7.71
N GLY A 13 7.81 -35.29 7.03
CA GLY A 13 7.76 -36.15 5.84
C GLY A 13 7.74 -35.39 4.51
N GLY A 14 7.48 -34.09 4.53
CA GLY A 14 7.72 -33.17 3.40
C GLY A 14 8.97 -32.32 3.63
N ALA A 15 10.04 -32.93 4.14
CA ALA A 15 11.38 -32.37 4.35
C ALA A 15 11.38 -30.82 4.49
N PRO A 16 11.02 -30.26 5.65
CA PRO A 16 11.21 -28.83 5.95
C PRO A 16 12.69 -28.46 5.77
N ILE A 17 13.57 -29.44 5.96
CA ILE A 17 14.99 -29.38 5.60
C ILE A 17 15.21 -29.08 4.10
N ASN A 18 14.41 -29.63 3.18
CA ASN A 18 14.46 -29.31 1.75
C ASN A 18 13.98 -27.88 1.47
N VAL A 19 12.98 -27.39 2.21
CA VAL A 19 12.52 -26.00 2.08
C VAL A 19 13.61 -25.03 2.56
N ILE A 20 14.23 -25.30 3.71
CA ILE A 20 15.34 -24.50 4.24
C ILE A 20 16.54 -24.54 3.29
N ALA A 21 16.92 -25.71 2.78
CA ALA A 21 17.99 -25.85 1.79
C ALA A 21 17.69 -25.09 0.50
N ARG A 22 16.43 -25.14 0.02
CA ARG A 22 15.98 -24.41 -1.17
C ARG A 22 15.98 -22.89 -0.93
N LEU A 23 15.50 -22.43 0.23
CA LEU A 23 15.55 -21.00 0.59
C LEU A 23 16.99 -20.51 0.70
N PHE A 24 17.87 -21.29 1.33
CA PHE A 24 19.29 -20.99 1.45
C PHE A 24 19.95 -20.88 0.07
N PHE A 25 19.72 -21.86 -0.81
CA PHE A 25 20.26 -21.85 -2.16
C PHE A 25 19.73 -20.67 -2.99
N ILE A 26 18.42 -20.38 -2.93
CA ILE A 26 17.81 -19.23 -3.60
C ILE A 26 18.40 -17.92 -3.07
N SER A 27 18.59 -17.78 -1.75
CA SER A 27 19.21 -16.60 -1.16
C SER A 27 20.67 -16.42 -1.57
N LEU A 28 21.43 -17.50 -1.76
CA LEU A 28 22.79 -17.46 -2.29
C LEU A 28 22.82 -17.01 -3.75
N VAL A 29 21.93 -17.56 -4.58
CA VAL A 29 21.81 -17.18 -6.00
C VAL A 29 21.40 -15.72 -6.12
N VAL A 30 20.40 -15.27 -5.36
CA VAL A 30 19.99 -13.86 -5.32
C VAL A 30 21.13 -12.96 -4.84
N GLY A 31 21.87 -13.36 -3.79
CA GLY A 31 23.05 -12.63 -3.31
C GLY A 31 24.15 -12.51 -4.37
N ALA A 32 24.43 -13.59 -5.10
CA ALA A 32 25.40 -13.60 -6.19
C ALA A 32 24.94 -12.76 -7.39
N LEU A 33 23.64 -12.79 -7.73
CA LEU A 33 23.06 -11.95 -8.77
C LEU A 33 23.13 -10.47 -8.41
N LEU A 34 22.92 -10.11 -7.14
CA LEU A 34 23.08 -8.73 -6.66
C LEU A 34 24.53 -8.25 -6.78
N MET A 35 25.51 -9.11 -6.51
CA MET A 35 26.93 -8.80 -6.73
C MET A 35 27.27 -8.66 -8.22
N TRP A 36 26.70 -9.52 -9.07
CA TRP A 36 26.91 -9.48 -10.53
C TRP A 36 26.31 -8.22 -11.18
N LEU A 37 25.21 -7.69 -10.62
CA LEU A 37 24.59 -6.44 -11.06
C LEU A 37 25.29 -5.17 -10.54
N GLU A 38 26.37 -5.29 -9.75
CA GLU A 38 27.05 -4.19 -9.03
C GLU A 38 26.12 -3.30 -8.17
N LEU A 39 24.87 -3.74 -7.96
CA LEU A 39 23.90 -3.05 -7.13
C LEU A 39 24.09 -3.49 -5.68
N ARG A 40 24.79 -2.65 -4.89
CA ARG A 40 24.91 -2.87 -3.44
C ARG A 40 23.49 -3.05 -2.85
N PRO A 41 23.19 -4.17 -2.16
CA PRO A 41 21.84 -4.47 -1.67
C PRO A 41 21.20 -3.35 -0.82
N ILE A 42 22.04 -2.59 -0.13
CA ILE A 42 21.65 -1.44 0.70
C ILE A 42 21.12 -0.26 -0.13
N ASP A 43 21.57 -0.10 -1.37
CA ASP A 43 21.22 1.03 -2.23
C ASP A 43 19.85 0.84 -2.90
N ILE A 44 19.39 -0.40 -3.10
CA ILE A 44 18.04 -0.70 -3.59
C ILE A 44 16.99 -0.31 -2.54
N LEU A 45 17.21 -0.68 -1.28
CA LEU A 45 16.31 -0.33 -0.18
C LEU A 45 16.26 1.19 0.06
N ARG A 46 17.41 1.86 0.01
CA ARG A 46 17.49 3.33 0.10
C ARG A 46 16.86 4.02 -1.10
N GLY A 47 17.03 3.46 -2.30
CA GLY A 47 16.39 3.94 -3.52
C GLY A 47 14.88 3.93 -3.37
N VAL A 48 14.29 2.79 -2.97
CA VAL A 48 12.83 2.65 -2.79
C VAL A 48 12.30 3.65 -1.75
N GLN A 49 12.95 3.78 -0.58
CA GLN A 49 12.56 4.78 0.41
C GLN A 49 12.61 6.21 -0.15
N ALA A 50 13.70 6.57 -0.84
CA ALA A 50 13.83 7.88 -1.47
C ALA A 50 12.82 8.12 -2.61
N PHE A 51 12.41 7.07 -3.33
CA PHE A 51 11.36 7.17 -4.35
C PHE A 51 9.99 7.45 -3.71
N PHE A 52 9.64 6.75 -2.63
CA PHE A 52 8.39 7.02 -1.90
C PHE A 52 8.38 8.42 -1.30
N ASP A 53 9.46 8.87 -0.67
CA ASP A 53 9.56 10.22 -0.09
C ASP A 53 9.40 11.31 -1.16
N ARG A 54 10.03 11.15 -2.33
CA ARG A 54 9.89 12.09 -3.45
C ARG A 54 8.48 12.09 -4.03
N ILE A 55 7.86 10.93 -4.19
CA ILE A 55 6.46 10.82 -4.67
C ILE A 55 5.50 11.47 -3.67
N TYR A 56 5.72 11.31 -2.37
CA TYR A 56 4.89 11.92 -1.34
C TYR A 56 5.04 13.45 -1.34
N GLN A 57 6.26 13.96 -1.45
CA GLN A 57 6.52 15.41 -1.54
C GLN A 57 5.92 16.05 -2.79
N LEU A 58 6.01 15.37 -3.95
CA LEU A 58 5.39 15.84 -5.20
C LEU A 58 3.86 15.71 -5.17
N GLY A 59 3.35 14.61 -4.60
CA GLY A 59 1.93 14.34 -4.50
C GLY A 59 1.20 15.28 -3.55
N PHE A 60 1.81 15.64 -2.42
CA PHE A 60 1.20 16.56 -1.45
C PHE A 60 0.91 17.94 -2.06
N GLY A 61 1.79 18.45 -2.94
CA GLY A 61 1.57 19.71 -3.65
C GLY A 61 0.38 19.65 -4.62
N ALA A 62 0.28 18.57 -5.41
CA ALA A 62 -0.84 18.36 -6.32
C ALA A 62 -2.18 18.15 -5.58
N ILE A 63 -2.14 17.45 -4.44
CA ILE A 63 -3.33 17.26 -3.58
C ILE A 63 -3.82 18.60 -3.02
N GLN A 64 -2.90 19.50 -2.62
CA GLN A 64 -3.27 20.84 -2.14
C GLN A 64 -3.93 21.69 -3.22
N GLU A 65 -3.42 21.65 -4.45
CA GLU A 65 -4.01 22.34 -5.59
C GLU A 65 -5.41 21.80 -5.91
N LEU A 66 -5.56 20.47 -5.98
CA LEU A 66 -6.87 19.82 -6.15
C LEU A 66 -7.84 20.18 -5.03
N ALA A 67 -7.38 20.20 -3.77
CA ALA A 67 -8.19 20.61 -2.63
C ALA A 67 -8.64 22.08 -2.75
N SER A 68 -7.77 22.97 -3.23
CA SER A 68 -8.11 24.37 -3.52
C SER A 68 -9.22 24.48 -4.59
N TYR A 69 -9.13 23.71 -5.68
CA TYR A 69 -10.19 23.64 -6.68
C TYR A 69 -11.52 23.12 -6.13
N VAL A 70 -11.48 22.08 -5.29
CA VAL A 70 -12.66 21.55 -4.61
C VAL A 70 -13.28 22.59 -3.68
N VAL A 71 -12.47 23.30 -2.89
CA VAL A 71 -12.93 24.37 -2.00
C VAL A 71 -13.53 25.52 -2.81
N ALA A 72 -12.91 25.92 -3.92
CA ALA A 72 -13.43 26.96 -4.80
C ALA A 72 -14.80 26.57 -5.39
N GLY A 73 -14.98 25.31 -5.80
CA GLY A 73 -16.29 24.80 -6.21
C GLY A 73 -17.30 24.76 -5.06
N ALA A 74 -16.85 24.35 -3.86
CA ALA A 74 -17.69 24.27 -2.67
C ALA A 74 -18.26 25.65 -2.27
N VAL A 75 -17.55 26.75 -2.52
CA VAL A 75 -18.05 28.12 -2.28
C VAL A 75 -19.37 28.39 -3.01
N PHE A 76 -19.60 27.80 -4.19
CA PHE A 76 -20.84 28.00 -4.94
C PHE A 76 -21.87 26.90 -4.66
N VAL A 77 -21.43 25.65 -4.55
CA VAL A 77 -22.31 24.50 -4.35
C VAL A 77 -22.96 24.53 -2.96
N VAL A 78 -22.21 24.88 -1.91
CA VAL A 78 -22.72 24.87 -0.53
C VAL A 78 -23.86 25.87 -0.33
N PRO A 79 -23.75 27.15 -0.74
CA PRO A 79 -24.87 28.09 -0.63
C PRO A 79 -26.07 27.69 -1.48
N SER A 80 -25.85 27.22 -2.72
CA SER A 80 -26.94 26.78 -3.60
C SER A 80 -27.70 25.60 -2.99
N TRP A 81 -26.97 24.60 -2.49
CA TRP A 81 -27.55 23.48 -1.77
C TRP A 81 -28.31 23.94 -0.53
N PHE A 82 -27.78 24.88 0.24
CA PHE A 82 -28.43 25.40 1.44
C PHE A 82 -29.77 26.08 1.14
N VAL A 83 -29.83 26.89 0.08
CA VAL A 83 -31.08 27.54 -0.38
C VAL A 83 -32.11 26.51 -0.83
N LEU A 84 -31.70 25.54 -1.67
CA LEU A 84 -32.56 24.46 -2.13
C LEU A 84 -33.05 23.59 -0.96
N ARG A 85 -32.17 23.31 0.01
CA ARG A 85 -32.49 22.57 1.23
C ARG A 85 -33.54 23.31 2.05
N LEU A 86 -33.39 24.61 2.26
CA LEU A 86 -34.32 25.41 3.03
C LEU A 86 -35.68 25.55 2.32
N ALA A 87 -35.68 25.64 0.98
CA ALA A 87 -36.90 25.64 0.18
C ALA A 87 -37.64 24.30 0.26
N ASN A 88 -36.93 23.17 0.14
CA ASN A 88 -37.51 21.83 0.27
C ASN A 88 -38.07 21.57 1.67
N LEU A 89 -37.37 22.02 2.72
CA LEU A 89 -37.87 21.91 4.11
C LEU A 89 -39.18 22.68 4.32
N ARG A 90 -39.38 23.80 3.62
CA ARG A 90 -40.64 24.56 3.66
C ARG A 90 -41.75 23.90 2.85
N SER A 91 -41.41 23.24 1.73
CA SER A 91 -42.39 22.55 0.88
C SER A 91 -42.89 21.24 1.51
N ALA A 92 -42.06 20.51 2.27
CA ALA A 92 -42.45 19.27 2.93
C ALA A 92 -43.45 19.44 4.09
N LYS A 93 -43.77 20.69 4.47
CA LYS A 93 -44.71 21.03 5.56
C LYS A 93 -46.05 21.59 5.05
N ARG A 94 -46.35 21.49 3.75
CA ARG A 94 -47.64 21.83 3.16
C ARG A 94 -48.32 20.61 2.58
#